data_AF-A0A7C9D740-F1
#
_entry.id   AF-A0A7C9D740-F1
#
_cell.length_a   1.000
_cell.length_b   1.000
_cell.length_c   1.000
_cell.angle_alpha   90.00
_cell.angle_beta   90.00
_cell.angle_gamma   90.00
#
_symmetry.space_group_name_H-M   'P 1'
#
loop_
_entity.id
_entity.type
_entity.pdbx_description
1 polymer ?
#
loop_
_entity_poly.entity_id
_entity_poly.type
_entity_poly.pdbx_seq_one_letter_code
_entity_poly.pdbx_strand_id
1 'polypeptide(L)'
;RSILEEAVGHASRFPLIDPLDAFYLLNPSGDLSRTQAEFEEWFRLLNMQGKAGVVPSTEELIGALENHDLFYYFGHGSGSQYILPEKIQKLEKCAAILLMGCSSGSLKLNGDYPPAGPSLSYVLSGSPIVVANLWEVTDGEIDRFAKAVLKAFLDERSMSSSGCIQCSMLAEGLNSMSVNERKGNTKKGRGRRKKPESDESMLDISSGYCLRHKLRTGYFVSKARNACKL
;
A
#
# COMPACT_ATOMS: atom_id res chain seq x y z
N ARG A 1 10.75 -25.87 -27.93
CA ARG A 1 11.30 -24.51 -27.74
C ARG A 1 10.35 -23.81 -26.78
N SER A 2 10.84 -23.59 -25.57
CA SER A 2 10.10 -23.31 -24.34
C SER A 2 9.59 -21.87 -24.25
N ILE A 3 8.40 -21.72 -23.69
CA ILE A 3 7.71 -20.47 -23.30
C ILE A 3 8.40 -19.84 -22.06
N LEU A 4 9.71 -20.03 -21.89
CA LEU A 4 10.47 -19.65 -20.70
C LEU A 4 11.51 -18.54 -20.96
N GLU A 5 11.50 -17.90 -22.13
CA GLU A 5 12.49 -16.86 -22.50
C GLU A 5 11.91 -15.43 -22.63
N GLU A 6 10.73 -15.14 -22.08
CA GLU A 6 10.16 -13.77 -22.05
C GLU A 6 9.86 -13.22 -20.65
N ALA A 7 10.48 -13.77 -19.59
CA ALA A 7 10.25 -13.33 -18.20
C ALA A 7 11.43 -12.56 -17.57
N VAL A 8 12.31 -11.95 -18.38
CA VAL A 8 13.43 -11.13 -17.86
C VAL A 8 13.14 -9.67 -18.14
N GLY A 9 12.34 -9.03 -17.29
CA GLY A 9 12.05 -7.59 -17.44
C GLY A 9 11.08 -6.93 -16.45
N HIS A 10 10.50 -7.64 -15.48
CA HIS A 10 9.64 -7.01 -14.47
C HIS A 10 10.34 -7.05 -13.11
N ALA A 11 11.13 -6.01 -12.80
CA ALA A 11 11.40 -5.68 -11.42
C ALA A 11 10.04 -5.51 -10.72
N SER A 12 9.72 -6.40 -9.77
CA SER A 12 8.46 -6.39 -9.02
C SER A 12 8.34 -5.09 -8.23
N ARG A 13 7.77 -4.07 -8.88
CA ARG A 13 7.38 -2.83 -8.23
C ARG A 13 6.05 -3.12 -7.57
N PHE A 14 5.97 -2.90 -6.25
CA PHE A 14 4.69 -2.81 -5.56
C PHE A 14 3.77 -1.86 -6.34
N PRO A 15 2.49 -2.19 -6.52
CA PRO A 15 1.57 -1.34 -7.28
C PRO A 15 1.49 0.03 -6.61
N LEU A 16 1.39 1.07 -7.44
CA LEU A 16 1.05 2.39 -6.95
C LEU A 16 -0.45 2.36 -6.61
N ILE A 17 -0.80 2.74 -5.39
CA ILE A 17 -2.18 2.77 -4.89
C ILE A 17 -2.61 4.23 -4.83
N ASP A 18 -3.67 4.59 -5.54
CA ASP A 18 -4.32 5.88 -5.42
C ASP A 18 -5.31 5.88 -4.22
N PRO A 19 -5.10 6.69 -3.16
CA PRO A 19 -6.02 6.72 -2.02
C PRO A 19 -7.38 7.37 -2.31
N LEU A 20 -7.56 8.04 -3.45
CA LEU A 20 -8.85 8.56 -3.91
C LEU A 20 -9.58 7.58 -4.84
N ASP A 21 -8.88 6.64 -5.47
CA ASP A 21 -9.52 5.51 -6.15
C ASP A 21 -9.83 4.42 -5.14
N ALA A 22 -10.82 4.71 -4.30
CA ALA A 22 -11.17 3.87 -3.18
C ALA A 22 -12.68 3.67 -3.07
N PHE A 23 -13.05 2.50 -2.53
CA PHE A 23 -14.40 2.18 -2.12
C PHE A 23 -14.47 2.05 -0.61
N TYR A 24 -15.49 2.62 0.04
CA TYR A 24 -15.71 2.44 1.47
C TYR A 24 -16.99 1.65 1.78
N LEU A 25 -16.91 0.78 2.78
CA LEU A 25 -18.04 0.15 3.45
C LEU A 25 -18.05 0.59 4.91
N LEU A 26 -19.02 1.41 5.28
CA LEU A 26 -19.09 2.09 6.58
C LEU A 26 -20.37 1.70 7.32
N ASN A 27 -20.22 1.20 8.55
CA ASN A 27 -21.34 0.84 9.43
C ASN A 27 -22.46 0.01 8.74
N PRO A 28 -22.15 -1.10 8.06
CA PRO A 28 -23.17 -1.92 7.39
C PRO A 28 -24.22 -2.51 8.34
N SER A 29 -23.89 -2.72 9.61
CA SER A 29 -24.81 -3.20 10.66
C SER A 29 -25.70 -2.10 11.26
N GLY A 30 -25.37 -0.83 11.05
CA GLY A 30 -26.15 0.32 11.52
C GLY A 30 -25.89 0.73 12.98
N ASP A 31 -25.15 -0.04 13.76
CA ASP A 31 -24.92 0.17 15.20
C ASP A 31 -23.69 1.02 15.54
N LEU A 32 -22.80 1.29 14.59
CA LEU A 32 -21.62 2.15 14.76
C LEU A 32 -21.92 3.63 14.39
N SER A 33 -22.97 4.21 15.00
CA SER A 33 -23.47 5.54 14.61
C SER A 33 -22.44 6.66 14.76
N ARG A 34 -21.57 6.58 15.78
CA ARG A 34 -20.49 7.55 16.00
C ARG A 34 -19.44 7.48 14.88
N THR A 35 -18.93 6.28 14.61
CA THR A 35 -17.96 6.03 13.54
C THR A 35 -18.54 6.45 12.20
N GLN A 36 -19.81 6.12 11.93
CA GLN A 36 -20.48 6.56 10.71
C GLN A 36 -20.46 8.10 10.58
N ALA A 37 -20.93 8.83 11.60
CA ALA A 37 -20.93 10.29 11.56
C ALA A 37 -19.52 10.87 11.37
N GLU A 38 -18.51 10.26 11.98
CA GLU A 38 -17.13 10.72 11.89
C GLU A 38 -16.49 10.53 10.50
N PHE A 39 -16.84 9.46 9.76
CA PHE A 39 -16.22 9.13 8.47
C PHE A 39 -17.07 9.45 7.25
N GLU A 40 -18.39 9.40 7.36
CA GLU A 40 -19.30 9.63 6.24
C GLU A 40 -19.14 11.04 5.67
N GLU A 41 -18.99 12.05 6.53
CA GLU A 41 -18.70 13.41 6.09
C GLU A 41 -17.36 13.52 5.36
N TRP A 42 -16.32 12.85 5.87
CA TRP A 42 -15.00 12.83 5.24
C TRP A 42 -15.05 12.20 3.85
N PHE A 43 -15.68 11.04 3.71
CA PHE A 43 -15.81 10.37 2.41
C PHE A 43 -16.65 11.17 1.42
N ARG A 44 -17.71 11.83 1.90
CA ARG A 44 -18.51 12.76 1.09
C ARG A 44 -17.67 13.92 0.56
N LEU A 45 -16.84 14.55 1.40
CA LEU A 45 -15.96 15.66 0.98
C LEU A 45 -14.92 15.21 -0.05
N LEU A 46 -14.47 13.96 0.01
CA LEU A 46 -13.54 13.36 -0.95
C LEU A 46 -14.24 12.84 -2.21
N ASN A 47 -15.56 12.94 -2.30
CA ASN A 47 -16.38 12.37 -3.38
C ASN A 47 -16.06 10.88 -3.63
N MET A 48 -15.79 10.14 -2.55
CA MET A 48 -15.43 8.72 -2.59
C MET A 48 -16.68 7.86 -2.80
N GLN A 49 -16.55 6.75 -3.53
CA GLN A 49 -17.65 5.81 -3.72
C GLN A 49 -17.76 4.86 -2.53
N GLY A 50 -18.98 4.48 -2.14
CA GLY A 50 -19.15 3.56 -1.01
C GLY A 50 -20.58 3.45 -0.50
N LYS A 51 -20.72 2.73 0.61
CA LYS A 51 -21.98 2.52 1.34
C LYS A 51 -21.81 2.89 2.81
N ALA A 52 -22.78 3.62 3.35
CA ALA A 52 -22.87 3.96 4.76
C ALA A 52 -24.22 3.50 5.33
N GLY A 53 -24.21 2.83 6.48
CA GLY A 53 -25.45 2.48 7.21
C GLY A 53 -26.32 1.41 6.54
N VAL A 54 -25.85 0.79 5.46
CA VAL A 54 -26.62 -0.20 4.69
C VAL A 54 -25.76 -1.42 4.36
N VAL A 55 -26.40 -2.59 4.35
CA VAL A 55 -25.75 -3.84 3.93
C VAL A 55 -25.66 -3.87 2.40
N PRO A 56 -24.45 -3.95 1.81
CA PRO A 56 -24.26 -4.05 0.37
C PRO A 56 -24.55 -5.47 -0.14
N SER A 57 -24.73 -5.63 -1.46
CA SER A 57 -24.75 -6.96 -2.07
C SER A 57 -23.34 -7.53 -2.17
N THR A 58 -23.23 -8.86 -2.22
CA THR A 58 -21.93 -9.53 -2.39
C THR A 58 -21.30 -9.18 -3.74
N GLU A 59 -22.10 -9.02 -4.79
CA GLU A 59 -21.64 -8.63 -6.14
C GLU A 59 -21.06 -7.22 -6.16
N GLU A 60 -21.66 -6.29 -5.42
CA GLU A 60 -21.16 -4.93 -5.29
C GLU A 60 -19.80 -4.89 -4.57
N LEU A 61 -19.64 -5.70 -3.52
CA LEU A 61 -18.37 -5.84 -2.81
C LEU A 61 -17.28 -6.48 -3.67
N ILE A 62 -17.62 -7.51 -4.44
CA ILE A 62 -16.69 -8.13 -5.40
C ILE A 62 -16.24 -7.08 -6.43
N GLY A 63 -17.20 -6.36 -7.03
CA GLY A 63 -16.89 -5.31 -7.98
C GLY A 63 -16.03 -4.20 -7.38
N ALA A 64 -16.28 -3.81 -6.13
CA ALA A 64 -15.47 -2.83 -5.43
C ALA A 64 -14.02 -3.31 -5.19
N LEU A 65 -13.83 -4.58 -4.84
CA LEU A 65 -12.51 -5.16 -4.60
C LEU A 65 -11.68 -5.34 -5.89
N GLU A 66 -12.32 -5.55 -7.04
CA GLU A 66 -11.64 -5.72 -8.33
C GLU A 66 -11.31 -4.39 -9.02
N ASN A 67 -12.22 -3.41 -8.90
CA ASN A 67 -12.19 -2.21 -9.74
C ASN A 67 -11.61 -0.97 -9.07
N HIS A 68 -11.20 -1.05 -7.79
CA HIS A 68 -10.55 0.05 -7.06
C HIS A 68 -9.15 -0.35 -6.57
N ASP A 69 -8.31 0.66 -6.37
CA ASP A 69 -6.98 0.48 -5.78
C ASP A 69 -7.04 0.23 -4.26
N LEU A 70 -8.04 0.77 -3.57
CA LEU A 70 -8.14 0.72 -2.10
C LEU A 70 -9.58 0.44 -1.64
N PHE A 71 -9.71 -0.41 -0.62
CA PHE A 71 -10.98 -0.75 0.01
C PHE A 71 -10.92 -0.45 1.51
N TYR A 72 -11.81 0.42 1.96
CA TYR A 72 -11.94 0.79 3.37
C TYR A 72 -13.14 0.10 4.00
N TYR A 73 -12.92 -0.68 5.06
CA TYR A 73 -13.99 -1.31 5.83
C TYR A 73 -14.02 -0.75 7.24
N PHE A 74 -15.19 -0.28 7.68
CA PHE A 74 -15.46 0.17 9.05
C PHE A 74 -16.69 -0.56 9.56
N GLY A 75 -16.47 -1.57 10.39
CA GLY A 75 -17.54 -2.47 10.84
C GLY A 75 -17.03 -3.56 11.77
N HIS A 76 -17.91 -4.50 12.09
CA HIS A 76 -17.58 -5.62 12.97
C HIS A 76 -16.74 -6.70 12.29
N GLY A 77 -15.67 -7.11 12.96
CA GLY A 77 -14.85 -8.21 12.46
C GLY A 77 -14.12 -7.84 11.17
N SER A 78 -14.10 -8.77 10.23
CA SER A 78 -13.41 -8.65 8.95
C SER A 78 -14.34 -8.39 7.76
N GLY A 79 -15.65 -8.24 8.00
CA GLY A 79 -16.66 -8.18 6.97
C GLY A 79 -17.03 -9.54 6.36
N SER A 80 -16.57 -10.65 6.95
CA SER A 80 -16.89 -12.03 6.49
C SER A 80 -18.39 -12.35 6.48
N GLN A 81 -19.20 -11.57 7.20
CA GLN A 81 -20.66 -11.65 7.18
C GLN A 81 -21.30 -11.07 5.91
N TYR A 82 -20.56 -10.26 5.14
CA TYR A 82 -21.05 -9.60 3.91
C TYR A 82 -20.44 -10.20 2.64
N ILE A 83 -19.19 -10.65 2.73
CA ILE A 83 -18.49 -11.31 1.64
C ILE A 83 -17.76 -12.55 2.15
N LEU A 84 -18.05 -13.69 1.53
CA LEU A 84 -17.47 -14.96 1.91
C LEU A 84 -15.99 -15.06 1.48
N PRO A 85 -15.10 -15.63 2.32
CA PRO A 85 -13.69 -15.87 1.99
C PRO A 85 -13.48 -16.57 0.64
N GLU A 86 -14.32 -17.53 0.29
CA GLU A 86 -14.21 -18.32 -0.95
C GLU A 86 -14.57 -17.50 -2.20
N LYS A 87 -15.30 -16.40 -2.03
CA LYS A 87 -15.59 -15.44 -3.12
C LYS A 87 -14.40 -14.53 -3.34
N ILE A 88 -13.76 -14.06 -2.27
CA ILE A 88 -12.55 -13.23 -2.32
C ILE A 88 -11.41 -14.01 -2.98
N GLN A 89 -11.19 -15.28 -2.62
CA GLN A 89 -10.11 -16.09 -3.18
C GLN A 89 -10.23 -16.37 -4.69
N LYS A 90 -11.39 -16.10 -5.29
CA LYS A 90 -11.61 -16.26 -6.74
C LYS A 90 -11.27 -15.01 -7.54
N LEU A 91 -10.98 -13.89 -6.88
CA LEU A 91 -10.62 -12.65 -7.56
C LEU A 91 -9.22 -12.80 -8.17
N GLU A 92 -9.03 -12.32 -9.40
CA GLU A 92 -7.73 -12.27 -10.07
C GLU A 92 -6.91 -11.04 -9.64
N LYS A 93 -7.60 -9.97 -9.27
CA LYS A 93 -7.04 -8.73 -8.72
C LYS A 93 -7.84 -8.35 -7.49
N CYS A 94 -7.15 -7.87 -6.45
CA CYS A 94 -7.78 -7.39 -5.24
C CYS A 94 -7.16 -6.06 -4.81
N ALA A 95 -8.02 -5.11 -4.43
CA ALA A 95 -7.64 -3.83 -3.87
C ALA A 95 -6.71 -3.98 -2.65
N ALA A 96 -5.95 -2.95 -2.32
CA ALA A 96 -5.38 -2.81 -0.98
C ALA A 96 -6.52 -2.67 0.04
N ILE A 97 -6.39 -3.22 1.24
CA ILE A 97 -7.52 -3.29 2.18
C ILE A 97 -7.14 -2.77 3.55
N LEU A 98 -8.01 -1.93 4.10
CA LEU A 98 -8.01 -1.51 5.51
C LEU A 98 -9.26 -2.06 6.20
N LEU A 99 -9.08 -3.11 7.01
CA LEU A 99 -10.12 -3.77 7.80
C LEU A 99 -10.20 -3.16 9.21
N MET A 100 -10.95 -2.06 9.35
CA MET A 100 -11.15 -1.37 10.62
C MET A 100 -12.29 -2.01 11.43
N GLY A 101 -12.03 -3.20 11.95
CA GLY A 101 -12.93 -3.91 12.86
C GLY A 101 -12.17 -4.74 13.89
N CYS A 102 -12.81 -5.07 15.01
CA CYS A 102 -12.23 -5.89 16.06
C CYS A 102 -11.85 -7.28 15.54
N SER A 103 -10.63 -7.74 15.86
CA SER A 103 -10.16 -9.08 15.46
C SER A 103 -10.24 -9.37 13.96
N SER A 104 -10.26 -8.33 13.11
CA SER A 104 -10.40 -8.45 11.65
C SER A 104 -9.26 -9.22 10.98
N GLY A 105 -8.08 -9.22 11.59
CA GLY A 105 -6.87 -9.94 11.18
C GLY A 105 -6.58 -11.18 12.03
N SER A 106 -7.45 -11.52 12.98
CA SER A 106 -7.25 -12.70 13.83
C SER A 106 -7.32 -13.98 13.00
N LEU A 107 -6.42 -14.93 13.29
CA LEU A 107 -6.34 -16.20 12.60
C LEU A 107 -6.74 -17.33 13.55
N LYS A 108 -7.56 -18.25 13.05
CA LYS A 108 -7.91 -19.48 13.75
C LYS A 108 -6.79 -20.50 13.56
N LEU A 109 -6.17 -20.89 14.67
CA LEU A 109 -5.19 -21.96 14.71
C LEU A 109 -5.90 -23.32 14.59
N ASN A 110 -5.42 -24.17 13.70
CA ASN A 110 -6.01 -25.48 13.41
C ASN A 110 -5.03 -26.61 13.79
N GLY A 111 -4.41 -26.53 14.98
CA GLY A 111 -3.37 -27.48 15.38
C GLY A 111 -2.19 -27.46 14.42
N ASP A 112 -1.92 -28.59 13.76
CA ASP A 112 -0.83 -28.76 12.79
C ASP A 112 -1.17 -28.24 11.38
N TYR A 113 -2.41 -27.82 11.14
CA TYR A 113 -2.83 -27.28 9.84
C TYR A 113 -2.60 -25.77 9.74
N PRO A 114 -2.42 -25.23 8.51
CA PRO A 114 -2.27 -23.80 8.31
C PRO A 114 -3.42 -23.01 8.97
N PRO A 115 -3.09 -21.86 9.61
CA PRO A 115 -4.09 -21.03 10.23
C PRO A 115 -5.03 -20.46 9.16
N ALA A 116 -6.30 -20.30 9.51
CA ALA A 116 -7.32 -19.79 8.62
C ALA A 116 -7.87 -18.46 9.11
N GLY A 117 -8.07 -17.50 8.21
CA GLY A 117 -8.69 -16.24 8.55
C GLY A 117 -9.03 -15.41 7.31
N PRO A 118 -10.03 -14.52 7.39
CA PRO A 118 -10.46 -13.71 6.24
C PRO A 118 -9.36 -12.80 5.69
N SER A 119 -8.46 -12.31 6.56
CA SER A 119 -7.29 -11.52 6.14
C SER A 119 -6.39 -12.27 5.15
N LEU A 120 -6.24 -13.59 5.29
CA LEU A 120 -5.44 -14.40 4.37
C LEU A 120 -6.10 -14.55 3.00
N SER A 121 -7.44 -14.57 2.94
CA SER A 121 -8.15 -14.66 1.67
C SER A 121 -7.86 -13.48 0.76
N TYR A 122 -7.77 -12.27 1.32
CA TYR A 122 -7.41 -11.07 0.56
C TYR A 122 -5.97 -11.11 0.05
N VAL A 123 -5.03 -11.61 0.86
CA VAL A 123 -3.63 -11.77 0.43
C VAL A 123 -3.53 -12.83 -0.68
N LEU A 124 -4.23 -13.95 -0.53
CA LEU A 124 -4.27 -15.03 -1.53
C LEU A 124 -4.90 -14.58 -2.85
N SER A 125 -5.84 -13.63 -2.82
CA SER A 125 -6.43 -13.01 -4.01
C SER A 125 -5.61 -11.87 -4.61
N GLY A 126 -4.33 -11.75 -4.23
CA GLY A 126 -3.41 -10.77 -4.82
C GLY A 126 -3.51 -9.35 -4.25
N SER A 127 -4.15 -9.15 -3.09
CA SER A 127 -4.16 -7.84 -2.44
C SER A 127 -2.73 -7.40 -2.11
N PRO A 128 -2.30 -6.20 -2.53
CA PRO A 128 -0.93 -5.77 -2.29
C PRO A 128 -0.68 -5.44 -0.82
N ILE A 129 -1.73 -5.09 -0.07
CA ILE A 129 -1.65 -4.63 1.33
C ILE A 129 -2.93 -5.00 2.05
N VAL A 130 -2.82 -5.62 3.22
CA VAL A 130 -3.94 -5.83 4.14
C VAL A 130 -3.56 -5.28 5.51
N VAL A 131 -4.31 -4.29 5.99
CA VAL A 131 -4.20 -3.73 7.34
C VAL A 131 -5.40 -4.21 8.13
N ALA A 132 -5.17 -4.84 9.28
CA ALA A 132 -6.21 -5.47 10.08
C ALA A 132 -5.81 -5.50 11.56
N ASN A 133 -6.79 -5.69 12.46
CA ASN A 133 -6.58 -5.78 13.90
C ASN A 133 -6.51 -7.23 14.35
N LEU A 134 -5.49 -7.57 15.14
CA LEU A 134 -5.28 -8.94 15.60
C LEU A 134 -6.18 -9.33 16.79
N TRP A 135 -6.68 -8.36 17.54
CA TRP A 135 -7.53 -8.54 18.73
C TRP A 135 -8.62 -7.46 18.81
N GLU A 136 -9.40 -7.49 19.88
CA GLU A 136 -10.44 -6.51 20.17
C GLU A 136 -9.85 -5.12 20.43
N VAL A 137 -10.41 -4.10 19.77
CA VAL A 137 -9.97 -2.72 19.89
C VAL A 137 -11.18 -1.85 20.22
N THR A 138 -10.96 -0.73 20.91
CA THR A 138 -12.06 0.21 21.19
C THR A 138 -12.35 1.07 19.97
N ASP A 139 -13.63 1.24 19.63
CA ASP A 139 -14.11 2.04 18.50
C ASP A 139 -13.43 3.42 18.38
N GLY A 140 -13.24 4.13 19.50
CA GLY A 140 -12.62 5.46 19.47
C GLY A 140 -11.14 5.49 19.08
N GLU A 141 -10.36 4.47 19.43
CA GLU A 141 -8.92 4.42 19.11
C GLU A 141 -8.68 3.90 17.69
N ILE A 142 -9.50 2.95 17.21
CA ILE A 142 -9.44 2.50 15.82
C ILE A 142 -9.88 3.60 14.85
N ASP A 143 -10.88 4.39 15.21
CA ASP A 143 -11.32 5.54 14.40
C ASP A 143 -10.22 6.59 14.30
N ARG A 144 -9.55 6.89 15.42
CA ARG A 144 -8.40 7.82 15.42
C ARG A 144 -7.25 7.27 14.57
N PHE A 145 -6.99 5.97 14.62
CA PHE A 145 -5.95 5.32 13.83
C PHE A 145 -6.26 5.44 12.34
N ALA A 146 -7.47 5.07 11.95
CA ALA A 146 -7.91 5.13 10.56
C ALA A 146 -7.85 6.56 10.03
N LYS A 147 -8.32 7.56 10.79
CA LYS A 147 -8.19 8.98 10.43
C LYS A 147 -6.73 9.40 10.20
N ALA A 148 -5.82 8.97 11.07
CA ALA A 148 -4.40 9.28 10.91
C ALA A 148 -3.80 8.65 9.65
N VAL A 149 -4.20 7.41 9.30
CA VAL A 149 -3.78 6.75 8.05
C VAL A 149 -4.34 7.47 6.82
N LEU A 150 -5.66 7.71 6.79
CA LEU A 150 -6.36 8.42 5.72
C LEU A 150 -5.73 9.80 5.47
N LYS A 151 -5.53 10.58 6.53
CA LYS A 151 -4.89 11.89 6.43
C LYS A 151 -3.49 11.78 5.83
N ALA A 152 -2.68 10.83 6.29
CA ALA A 152 -1.32 10.68 5.82
C ALA A 152 -1.24 10.26 4.33
N PHE A 153 -2.17 9.42 3.85
CA PHE A 153 -2.28 9.08 2.43
C PHE A 153 -2.62 10.30 1.56
N LEU A 154 -3.59 11.11 2.01
CA LEU A 154 -4.00 12.32 1.29
C LEU A 154 -2.91 13.40 1.30
N ASP A 155 -2.24 13.59 2.43
CA ASP A 155 -1.10 14.51 2.56
C ASP A 155 0.02 14.10 1.58
N GLU A 156 0.41 12.83 1.55
CA GLU A 156 1.44 12.34 0.61
C GLU A 156 1.03 12.55 -0.85
N ARG A 157 -0.22 12.23 -1.18
CA ARG A 157 -0.76 12.47 -2.52
C ARG A 157 -0.63 13.94 -2.91
N SER A 158 -0.97 14.86 -2.00
CA SER A 158 -0.85 16.31 -2.24
C SER A 158 0.61 16.77 -2.38
N MET A 159 1.53 16.21 -1.59
CA MET A 159 2.96 16.56 -1.61
C MET A 159 3.69 16.00 -2.83
N SER A 160 3.18 14.92 -3.43
CA SER A 160 3.77 14.29 -4.62
C SER A 160 3.74 15.14 -5.89
N SER A 161 3.12 16.32 -5.84
CA SER A 161 3.19 17.39 -6.85
C SER A 161 4.51 18.18 -6.82
N SER A 162 5.28 18.10 -5.73
CA SER A 162 6.58 18.79 -5.59
C SER A 162 7.72 17.79 -5.81
N GLY A 163 8.54 18.01 -6.84
CA GLY A 163 9.74 17.20 -7.09
C GLY A 163 10.59 17.03 -5.82
N CYS A 164 11.12 15.83 -5.59
CA CYS A 164 11.90 15.53 -4.40
C CYS A 164 13.17 16.39 -4.33
N ILE A 165 13.20 17.35 -3.40
CA ILE A 165 14.34 18.27 -3.18
C ILE A 165 15.63 17.49 -2.86
N GLN A 166 15.52 16.35 -2.17
CA GLN A 166 16.68 15.47 -1.95
C GLN A 166 17.17 14.78 -3.24
N CYS A 167 16.28 14.38 -4.16
CA CYS A 167 16.70 13.85 -5.47
C CYS A 167 17.38 14.96 -6.30
N SER A 168 16.91 16.21 -6.24
CA SER A 168 17.52 17.32 -6.98
C SER A 168 18.87 17.74 -6.39
N MET A 169 18.99 17.86 -5.07
CA MET A 169 20.25 18.18 -4.40
C MET A 169 21.31 17.06 -4.59
N LEU A 170 20.89 15.79 -4.58
CA LEU A 170 21.78 14.68 -4.91
C LEU A 170 22.17 14.68 -6.40
N ALA A 171 21.26 15.01 -7.32
CA ALA A 171 21.59 15.13 -8.74
C ALA A 171 22.57 16.29 -9.01
N GLU A 172 22.41 17.44 -8.34
CA GLU A 172 23.35 18.57 -8.39
C GLU A 172 24.70 18.21 -7.75
N GLY A 173 24.68 17.51 -6.61
CA GLY A 173 25.88 16.99 -5.96
C GLY A 173 26.65 16.01 -6.84
N LEU A 174 25.96 15.10 -7.54
CA LEU A 174 26.57 14.14 -8.47
C LEU A 174 27.06 14.82 -9.76
N ASN A 175 26.34 15.81 -10.30
CA ASN A 175 26.78 16.61 -11.46
C ASN A 175 28.00 17.49 -11.15
N SER A 176 28.19 17.88 -9.89
CA SER A 176 29.40 18.59 -9.45
C SER A 176 30.64 17.69 -9.38
N MET A 177 30.46 16.37 -9.43
CA MET A 177 31.55 15.38 -9.45
C MET A 177 31.97 15.03 -10.89
N SER A 178 32.30 16.04 -11.71
CA SER A 178 33.02 15.79 -12.96
C SER A 178 34.51 15.57 -12.67
N VAL A 179 34.98 14.32 -12.81
CA VAL A 179 36.41 14.02 -12.84
C VAL A 179 36.93 14.43 -14.22
N ASN A 180 37.51 15.62 -14.30
CA ASN A 180 38.25 16.04 -15.49
C ASN A 180 39.44 15.09 -15.73
N GLU A 181 39.43 14.36 -16.85
CA GLU A 181 40.61 13.73 -17.43
C GLU A 181 41.65 14.82 -17.73
N ARG A 182 42.78 14.81 -17.00
CA ARG A 182 43.96 15.60 -17.34
C ARG A 182 44.99 14.71 -18.02
N LYS A 183 45.29 15.01 -19.30
CA LYS A 183 46.52 14.64 -20.00
C LYS A 183 47.75 15.15 -19.21
N GLY A 184 48.75 14.30 -18.96
CA GLY A 184 50.06 14.77 -18.46
C GLY A 184 50.97 13.74 -17.77
N ASN A 185 51.67 12.95 -18.58
CA ASN A 185 53.05 12.43 -18.47
C ASN A 185 53.73 12.02 -17.12
N THR A 186 54.21 10.76 -17.12
CA THR A 186 55.48 10.17 -16.59
C THR A 186 55.85 10.20 -15.08
N LYS A 187 55.75 9.05 -14.39
CA LYS A 187 56.84 8.05 -14.13
C LYS A 187 56.56 7.12 -12.92
N LYS A 188 56.58 5.82 -13.21
CA LYS A 188 57.00 4.63 -12.42
C LYS A 188 56.63 4.48 -10.92
N GLY A 189 55.83 3.45 -10.64
CA GLY A 189 55.84 2.69 -9.38
C GLY A 189 54.86 1.50 -9.43
N ARG A 190 55.39 0.27 -9.48
CA ARG A 190 54.67 -1.01 -9.65
C ARG A 190 53.92 -1.44 -8.38
N GLY A 191 52.69 -1.93 -8.51
CA GLY A 191 52.03 -2.77 -7.51
C GLY A 191 50.60 -3.15 -7.89
N ARG A 192 50.35 -4.43 -8.21
CA ARG A 192 49.21 -4.98 -8.95
C ARG A 192 48.17 -5.59 -8.00
N ARG A 193 46.90 -5.16 -8.01
CA ARG A 193 45.72 -5.95 -7.54
C ARG A 193 44.45 -5.59 -8.36
N LYS A 194 43.61 -6.61 -8.55
CA LYS A 194 42.61 -6.87 -9.62
C LYS A 194 41.27 -6.08 -9.52
N LYS A 195 40.60 -5.90 -10.68
CA LYS A 195 39.21 -5.43 -10.91
C LYS A 195 38.14 -6.44 -10.42
N PRO A 196 36.88 -5.99 -10.21
CA PRO A 196 35.79 -6.34 -11.14
C PRO A 196 35.04 -5.08 -11.62
N GLU A 197 34.93 -4.82 -12.92
CA GLU A 197 33.80 -5.20 -13.81
C GLU A 197 32.47 -4.58 -13.38
N SER A 198 32.22 -3.40 -13.95
CA SER A 198 30.96 -2.66 -13.93
C SER A 198 30.18 -3.01 -15.20
N ASP A 199 29.02 -3.64 -15.04
CA ASP A 199 28.08 -3.85 -16.13
C ASP A 199 27.10 -2.68 -16.16
N GLU A 200 27.15 -1.92 -17.25
CA GLU A 200 26.26 -0.80 -17.53
C GLU A 200 24.90 -1.33 -18.00
N SER A 201 23.82 -0.92 -17.34
CA SER A 201 22.51 -0.89 -18.00
C SER A 201 21.87 0.47 -17.78
N MET A 202 22.07 1.29 -18.81
CA MET A 202 21.36 2.51 -19.15
C MET A 202 19.85 2.31 -18.99
N LEU A 203 19.21 3.07 -18.11
CA LEU A 203 17.75 3.14 -18.03
C LEU A 203 17.28 4.52 -18.49
N ASP A 204 16.42 4.45 -19.50
CA ASP A 204 15.82 5.53 -20.28
C ASP A 204 15.37 6.73 -19.45
N ILE A 205 15.88 7.90 -19.82
CA ILE A 205 15.48 9.20 -19.29
C ILE A 205 14.28 9.65 -20.12
N SER A 206 13.08 9.23 -19.69
CA SER A 206 11.82 9.86 -20.07
C SER A 206 11.11 10.30 -18.80
N SER A 207 11.20 11.61 -18.51
CA SER A 207 10.37 12.36 -17.53
C SER A 207 9.96 11.56 -16.27
N GLY A 208 10.94 10.94 -15.60
CA GLY A 208 10.70 9.91 -14.61
C GLY A 208 10.55 10.45 -13.19
N TYR A 209 9.32 10.40 -12.67
CA TYR A 209 8.96 10.49 -11.25
C TYR A 209 9.97 9.73 -10.35
N CYS A 210 10.50 10.35 -9.28
CA CYS A 210 11.44 9.73 -8.34
C CYS A 210 10.73 8.66 -7.48
N LEU A 211 10.45 7.48 -8.06
CA LEU A 211 9.78 6.32 -7.43
C LEU A 211 10.53 5.74 -6.22
N ARG A 212 11.77 6.19 -5.94
CA ARG A 212 12.62 5.71 -4.86
C ARG A 212 12.30 6.32 -3.48
N HIS A 213 11.54 7.41 -3.40
CA HIS A 213 11.25 8.11 -2.13
C HIS A 213 9.76 8.26 -1.80
N LYS A 214 8.85 7.63 -2.55
CA LYS A 214 7.45 7.56 -2.11
C LYS A 214 7.37 6.75 -0.82
N LEU A 215 6.79 7.36 0.21
CA LEU A 215 6.59 6.70 1.49
C LEU A 215 5.69 5.48 1.27
N ARG A 216 6.14 4.32 1.78
CA ARG A 216 5.36 3.08 1.68
C ARG A 216 4.19 3.14 2.65
N THR A 217 3.11 2.44 2.34
CA THR A 217 1.95 2.30 3.23
C THR A 217 2.32 1.88 4.65
N GLY A 218 3.32 1.00 4.80
CA GLY A 218 3.85 0.62 6.11
C GLY A 218 4.37 1.79 6.96
N TYR A 219 4.94 2.84 6.35
CA TYR A 219 5.35 4.05 7.06
C TYR A 219 4.14 4.80 7.62
N PHE A 220 3.09 4.98 6.81
CA PHE A 220 1.87 5.67 7.23
C PHE A 220 1.14 4.91 8.34
N VAL A 221 1.02 3.59 8.20
CA VAL A 221 0.45 2.71 9.22
C VAL A 221 1.26 2.78 10.52
N SER A 222 2.59 2.73 10.44
CA SER A 222 3.44 2.85 11.63
C SER A 222 3.35 4.22 12.29
N LYS A 223 3.24 5.30 11.50
CA LYS A 223 3.08 6.66 12.03
C LYS A 223 1.71 6.84 12.69
N ALA A 224 0.66 6.32 12.08
CA ALA A 224 -0.70 6.35 12.60
C ALA A 224 -0.83 5.58 13.92
N ARG A 225 -0.07 4.49 14.11
CA ARG A 225 -0.02 3.77 15.39
C ARG A 225 0.33 4.70 16.56
N ASN A 226 1.23 5.67 16.36
CA ASN A 226 1.62 6.61 17.42
C ASN A 226 0.52 7.61 17.79
N ALA A 227 -0.51 7.77 16.94
CA ALA A 227 -1.67 8.59 17.24
C ALA A 227 -2.65 7.90 18.21
N CYS A 228 -2.48 6.60 18.46
CA CYS A 228 -3.43 5.78 19.21
C CYS A 228 -2.76 5.00 20.33
N LYS A 229 -3.56 4.63 21.33
CA LYS A 229 -3.19 3.72 22.42
C LYS A 229 -3.80 2.35 22.14
N LEU A 230 -3.28 1.68 21.11
CA LEU A 230 -3.62 0.30 20.74
C LEU A 230 -2.78 -0.72 21.52
#